data_AF-A0A537KGP1-F1
#
_entry.id   AF-A0A537KGP1-F1
#
_cell.length_a   1.000
_cell.length_b   1.000
_cell.length_c   1.000
_cell.angle_alpha   90.00
_cell.angle_beta   90.00
_cell.angle_gamma   90.00
#
_symmetry.space_group_name_H-M   'P 1'
#
loop_
_entity.id
_entity.type
_entity.pdbx_description
1 polymer ?
#
loop_
_entity_poly.entity_id
_entity_poly.type
_entity_poly.pdbx_seq_one_letter_code
_entity_poly.pdbx_strand_id
1 'polypeptide(L)'
;MPPRRSSPARKRPWPARSSRRQNAGSTRRSASCSPPRKTSRLRDGRRDLRSAARKLGREGGTPFFAFESHFGDLLTAGGFDVVIGNPPWVRGERLPPRVRETLQARYPSWRPAATRGFAHLPDLAVAFVDRALELAAPGGVVALLVPAKLASSGYAEPLRRRLAHETRLERVAPLDGTAATFGAAVYPMALVAARADARPDCPVAAQLGPRSAALRLPQRALQSGGPWVLRPDAAGVARRLRAELPALG
;
A
#
# COMPACT_ATOMS: atom_id res chain seq x y z
N MET A 1 -40.54 30.16 58.52
CA MET A 1 -41.06 30.83 57.31
C MET A 1 -40.50 32.25 57.25
N PRO A 2 -40.22 32.80 56.06
CA PRO A 2 -39.12 33.74 55.78
C PRO A 2 -39.67 35.18 55.53
N PRO A 3 -39.03 36.11 54.78
CA PRO A 3 -37.66 36.71 54.78
C PRO A 3 -37.66 38.26 54.58
N ARG A 4 -36.45 38.83 54.33
CA ARG A 4 -36.06 39.97 53.43
C ARG A 4 -35.50 41.24 54.11
N ARG A 5 -34.21 41.53 53.88
CA ARG A 5 -33.58 42.54 52.96
C ARG A 5 -33.67 43.97 53.52
N SER A 6 -32.61 44.79 53.61
CA SER A 6 -31.80 45.35 52.50
C SER A 6 -30.58 46.16 53.05
N SER A 7 -29.53 46.32 52.23
CA SER A 7 -28.32 47.18 52.34
C SER A 7 -28.61 48.70 52.47
N PRO A 8 -27.66 49.69 52.40
CA PRO A 8 -26.21 49.66 52.04
C PRO A 8 -25.26 50.70 52.71
N ALA A 9 -24.01 50.71 52.20
CA ALA A 9 -23.10 51.86 51.99
C ALA A 9 -22.03 52.20 53.05
N ARG A 10 -20.77 52.27 52.59
CA ARG A 10 -19.88 53.44 52.76
C ARG A 10 -18.65 53.39 51.84
N LYS A 11 -18.23 54.58 51.38
CA LYS A 11 -17.14 54.87 50.44
C LYS A 11 -15.98 55.61 51.15
N ARG A 12 -14.75 55.44 50.58
CA ARG A 12 -13.54 56.32 50.55
C ARG A 12 -12.66 56.38 51.83
N PRO A 13 -11.36 56.83 51.80
CA PRO A 13 -10.56 57.57 50.75
C PRO A 13 -9.12 56.98 50.45
N TRP A 14 -8.47 57.18 49.27
CA TRP A 14 -7.34 58.10 48.84
C TRP A 14 -5.99 58.03 49.64
N PRO A 15 -4.77 58.39 49.13
CA PRO A 15 -4.29 58.78 47.77
C PRO A 15 -2.83 58.33 47.34
N ALA A 16 -2.36 58.84 46.18
CA ALA A 16 -0.98 59.31 45.83
C ALA A 16 0.07 58.44 45.06
N ARG A 17 0.36 58.91 43.83
CA ARG A 17 1.62 59.05 43.05
C ARG A 17 2.87 58.19 43.38
N SER A 18 3.45 57.52 42.37
CA SER A 18 4.60 58.02 41.59
C SER A 18 5.41 56.93 40.84
N SER A 19 6.00 57.38 39.73
CA SER A 19 7.27 56.94 39.13
C SER A 19 7.29 55.79 38.10
N ARG A 20 7.98 56.12 36.99
CA ARG A 20 8.34 55.30 35.84
C ARG A 20 9.17 54.08 36.25
N ARG A 21 8.96 52.97 35.56
CA ARG A 21 10.06 52.18 34.97
C ARG A 21 9.53 51.42 33.77
N GLN A 22 10.07 51.74 32.61
CA GLN A 22 10.00 50.89 31.42
C GLN A 22 10.72 49.58 31.77
N ASN A 23 10.08 48.44 31.50
CA ASN A 23 10.79 47.20 31.25
C ASN A 23 10.16 46.52 30.04
N ALA A 24 10.98 46.41 29.00
CA ALA A 24 10.75 45.59 27.84
C ALA A 24 10.45 44.15 28.29
N GLY A 25 9.27 43.66 27.91
CA GLY A 25 8.81 42.30 28.19
C GLY A 25 8.15 41.75 26.95
N SER A 26 8.98 41.12 26.12
CA SER A 26 8.66 40.36 24.91
C SER A 26 7.23 39.82 24.84
N THR A 27 6.55 40.17 23.76
CA THR A 27 5.45 39.42 23.16
C THR A 27 5.82 37.92 23.10
N ARG A 28 5.26 37.11 24.00
CA ARG A 28 5.22 35.66 23.82
C ARG A 28 4.31 35.39 22.65
N ARG A 29 4.92 35.32 21.46
CA ARG A 29 4.34 34.68 20.29
C ARG A 29 3.87 33.29 20.72
N SER A 30 2.58 33.05 20.55
CA SER A 30 1.96 31.74 20.57
C SER A 30 2.66 30.84 19.56
N ALA A 31 3.64 30.05 20.02
CA ALA A 31 4.24 29.01 19.21
C ALA A 31 3.25 27.84 19.12
N SER A 32 2.82 27.58 17.88
CA SER A 32 1.99 26.49 17.39
C SER A 32 2.16 25.16 18.16
N CYS A 33 1.07 24.63 18.69
CA CYS A 33 1.02 23.33 19.33
C CYS A 33 0.54 22.27 18.33
N SER A 34 1.47 21.60 17.61
CA SER A 34 1.44 20.17 17.20
C SER A 34 2.48 19.83 16.11
N PRO A 35 3.20 18.67 16.16
CA PRO A 35 3.41 17.81 17.32
C PRO A 35 4.84 17.22 17.53
N PRO A 36 5.18 16.80 18.77
CA PRO A 36 6.42 16.11 19.17
C PRO A 36 6.60 14.69 18.58
N ARG A 37 5.66 14.22 17.77
CA ARG A 37 5.65 12.87 17.17
C ARG A 37 6.67 12.68 16.05
N LYS A 38 7.01 13.76 15.32
CA LYS A 38 7.99 13.69 14.21
C LYS A 38 9.40 13.55 14.75
N THR A 39 9.72 14.31 15.81
CA THR A 39 10.99 14.26 16.52
C THR A 39 11.19 12.97 17.30
N SER A 40 10.14 12.38 17.89
CA SER A 40 10.25 11.06 18.54
C SER A 40 10.56 9.94 17.55
N ARG A 41 9.88 9.87 16.40
CA ARG A 41 10.16 8.89 15.34
C ARG A 41 11.60 8.95 14.83
N LEU A 42 12.13 10.15 14.63
CA LEU A 42 13.52 10.33 14.20
C LEU A 42 14.53 9.89 15.26
N ARG A 43 14.22 10.09 16.55
CA ARG A 43 15.07 9.61 17.66
C ARG A 43 15.06 8.09 17.77
N ASP A 44 13.88 7.48 17.65
CA ASP A 44 13.73 6.02 17.62
C ASP A 44 14.52 5.42 16.45
N GLY A 45 14.33 5.94 15.23
CA GLY A 45 15.07 5.49 14.06
C GLY A 45 16.58 5.63 14.21
N ARG A 46 17.07 6.73 14.81
CA ARG A 46 18.51 6.92 15.09
C ARG A 46 19.04 5.90 16.11
N ARG A 47 18.23 5.52 17.11
CA ARG A 47 18.62 4.50 18.10
C ARG A 47 18.72 3.12 17.43
N ASP A 48 17.75 2.78 16.60
CA ASP A 48 17.71 1.51 15.88
C ASP A 48 18.91 1.36 14.94
N LEU A 49 19.23 2.40 14.16
CA LEU A 49 20.40 2.43 13.26
C LEU A 49 21.72 2.27 14.02
N ARG A 50 21.89 2.95 15.16
CA ARG A 50 23.10 2.80 16.00
C ARG A 50 23.24 1.39 16.57
N SER A 51 22.12 0.76 16.92
CA SER A 51 22.13 -0.62 17.41
C SER A 51 22.55 -1.59 16.31
N ALA A 52 21.97 -1.46 15.12
CA ALA A 52 22.32 -2.26 13.95
C ALA A 52 23.80 -2.10 13.55
N ALA A 53 24.34 -0.86 13.54
CA ALA A 53 25.74 -0.60 13.21
C ALA A 53 26.72 -1.26 14.19
N ARG A 54 26.43 -1.24 15.50
CA ARG A 54 27.27 -1.93 16.50
C ARG A 54 27.24 -3.44 16.34
N LYS A 55 26.08 -4.00 16.00
CA LYS A 55 25.92 -5.44 15.77
C LYS A 55 26.71 -5.87 14.53
N LEU A 56 26.63 -5.09 13.45
CA LEU A 56 27.42 -5.26 12.22
C LEU A 56 28.94 -5.33 12.51
N GLY A 57 29.46 -4.39 13.29
CA GLY A 57 30.89 -4.33 13.62
C GLY A 57 31.38 -5.48 14.51
N ARG A 58 30.48 -6.18 15.22
CA ARG A 58 30.82 -7.34 16.05
C ARG A 58 30.71 -8.67 15.31
N GLU A 59 29.70 -8.81 14.47
CA GLU A 59 29.32 -10.10 13.87
C GLU A 59 29.87 -10.27 12.44
N GLY A 60 30.48 -9.25 11.85
CA GLY A 60 31.11 -9.33 10.51
C GLY A 60 30.11 -9.45 9.35
N GLY A 61 28.81 -9.38 9.63
CA GLY A 61 27.73 -9.48 8.65
C GLY A 61 26.50 -8.68 9.09
N THR A 62 25.60 -8.41 8.13
CA THR A 62 24.32 -7.76 8.43
C THR A 62 23.46 -8.66 9.32
N PRO A 63 22.93 -8.17 10.45
CA PRO A 63 22.13 -8.99 11.36
C PRO A 63 20.71 -9.29 10.83
N PHE A 64 20.47 -8.97 9.55
CA PHE A 64 19.21 -9.10 8.84
C PHE A 64 19.48 -9.23 7.35
N PHE A 65 18.56 -9.90 6.65
CA PHE A 65 18.60 -9.99 5.21
C PHE A 65 18.17 -8.67 4.55
N ALA A 66 18.96 -8.18 3.60
CA ALA A 66 18.64 -7.03 2.76
C ALA A 66 19.23 -7.25 1.36
N PHE A 67 18.40 -7.14 0.33
CA PHE A 67 18.82 -7.37 -1.06
C PHE A 67 19.95 -6.42 -1.46
N GLU A 68 19.87 -5.16 -1.04
CA GLU A 68 20.87 -4.12 -1.32
C GLU A 68 22.25 -4.45 -0.75
N SER A 69 22.32 -5.23 0.34
CA SER A 69 23.59 -5.63 0.96
C SER A 69 24.11 -6.97 0.44
N HIS A 70 23.21 -7.91 0.12
CA HIS A 70 23.59 -9.28 -0.26
C HIS A 70 23.74 -9.46 -1.77
N PHE A 71 23.07 -8.62 -2.56
CA PHE A 71 23.00 -8.69 -4.02
C PHE A 71 23.26 -7.32 -4.65
N GLY A 72 24.08 -6.48 -4.01
CA GLY A 72 24.36 -5.12 -4.47
C GLY A 72 24.81 -5.08 -5.94
N ASP A 73 25.81 -5.90 -6.29
CA ASP A 73 26.35 -5.97 -7.65
C ASP A 73 25.28 -6.35 -8.69
N LEU A 74 24.42 -7.31 -8.34
CA LEU A 74 23.32 -7.77 -9.21
C LEU A 74 22.25 -6.69 -9.37
N LEU A 75 21.91 -5.97 -8.30
CA LEU A 75 20.96 -4.85 -8.37
C LEU A 75 21.53 -3.68 -9.17
N THR A 76 22.84 -3.42 -9.08
CA THR A 76 23.55 -2.44 -9.92
C THR A 76 23.57 -2.88 -11.39
N ALA A 77 23.66 -4.18 -11.66
CA ALA A 77 23.54 -4.76 -13.01
C ALA A 77 22.09 -4.77 -13.56
N GLY A 78 21.11 -4.30 -12.78
CA GLY A 78 19.74 -4.07 -13.23
C GLY A 78 18.68 -4.89 -12.48
N GLY A 79 19.05 -5.93 -11.74
CA GLY A 79 18.13 -6.80 -11.02
C GLY A 79 18.15 -8.26 -11.48
N PHE A 80 17.16 -9.03 -11.04
CA PHE A 80 17.04 -10.46 -11.34
C PHE A 80 16.32 -10.70 -12.67
N ASP A 81 16.80 -11.64 -13.48
CA ASP A 81 16.09 -12.08 -14.69
C ASP A 81 14.74 -12.71 -14.37
N VAL A 82 14.65 -13.37 -13.22
CA VAL A 82 13.46 -14.08 -12.78
C VAL A 82 13.27 -13.91 -11.27
N VAL A 83 12.06 -13.50 -10.86
CA VAL A 83 11.64 -13.42 -9.45
C VAL A 83 10.42 -14.33 -9.26
N ILE A 84 10.58 -15.40 -8.49
CA ILE A 84 9.51 -16.38 -8.22
C ILE A 84 9.19 -16.39 -6.72
N GLY A 85 7.92 -16.54 -6.36
CA GLY A 85 7.56 -16.69 -4.95
C GLY A 85 6.07 -16.91 -4.67
N ASN A 86 5.79 -17.28 -3.43
CA ASN A 86 4.44 -17.37 -2.87
C ASN A 86 4.35 -16.38 -1.70
N PRO A 87 4.03 -15.09 -1.95
CA PRO A 87 3.99 -14.10 -0.89
C PRO A 87 2.98 -14.44 0.21
N PRO A 88 3.19 -13.97 1.45
CA PRO A 88 2.25 -14.20 2.54
C PRO A 88 0.92 -13.47 2.30
N TRP A 89 -0.19 -14.18 2.46
CA TRP A 89 -1.55 -13.65 2.25
C TRP A 89 -2.16 -13.14 3.54
N VAL A 90 -1.67 -11.98 3.99
CA VAL A 90 -2.03 -11.38 5.27
C VAL A 90 -2.85 -10.12 5.04
N ARG A 91 -4.06 -10.08 5.62
CA ARG A 91 -4.90 -8.88 5.63
C ARG A 91 -4.15 -7.72 6.29
N GLY A 92 -4.17 -6.54 5.68
CA GLY A 92 -3.40 -5.38 6.15
C GLY A 92 -3.75 -4.96 7.58
N GLU A 93 -4.96 -5.24 8.05
CA GLU A 93 -5.41 -4.98 9.43
C GLU A 93 -4.66 -5.80 10.48
N ARG A 94 -4.10 -6.96 10.10
CA ARG A 94 -3.32 -7.84 10.99
C ARG A 94 -1.85 -7.42 11.09
N LEU A 95 -1.41 -6.43 10.30
CA LEU A 95 -0.03 -5.98 10.30
C LEU A 95 0.23 -4.97 11.43
N PRO A 96 1.41 -5.02 12.09
CA PRO A 96 1.79 -4.03 13.08
C PRO A 96 1.70 -2.60 12.52
N PRO A 97 1.28 -1.59 13.32
CA PRO A 97 1.14 -0.20 12.84
C PRO A 97 2.36 0.35 12.11
N ARG A 98 3.58 0.08 12.61
CA ARG A 98 4.84 0.53 11.98
C ARG A 98 5.06 -0.09 10.60
N VAL A 99 4.68 -1.35 10.40
CA VAL A 99 4.78 -2.03 9.09
C VAL A 99 3.82 -1.35 8.11
N ARG A 100 2.57 -1.11 8.52
CA ARG A 100 1.57 -0.44 7.67
C ARG A 100 2.03 0.94 7.22
N GLU A 101 2.55 1.75 8.14
CA GLU A 101 3.09 3.08 7.82
C GLU A 101 4.24 3.00 6.80
N THR A 102 5.12 2.00 6.95
CA THR A 102 6.25 1.77 6.03
C THR A 102 5.76 1.38 4.64
N LEU A 103 4.79 0.46 4.56
CA LEU A 103 4.21 0.02 3.29
C LEU A 103 3.48 1.17 2.56
N GLN A 104 2.70 1.99 3.27
CA GLN A 104 2.01 3.16 2.68
C GLN A 104 2.97 4.22 2.15
N ALA A 105 4.09 4.42 2.85
CA ALA A 105 5.12 5.36 2.45
C ALA A 105 5.88 4.87 1.20
N ARG A 106 6.20 3.57 1.14
CA ARG A 106 7.01 2.98 0.08
C ARG A 106 6.23 2.63 -1.17
N TYR A 107 5.03 2.06 -1.03
CA TYR A 107 4.29 1.44 -2.12
C TYR A 107 2.98 2.18 -2.41
N PRO A 108 2.88 2.91 -3.53
CA PRO A 108 1.64 3.57 -3.94
C PRO A 108 0.46 2.59 -4.02
N SER A 109 0.70 1.36 -4.49
CA SER A 109 -0.34 0.34 -4.59
C SER A 109 -0.86 -0.16 -3.24
N TRP A 110 -0.11 0.10 -2.16
CA TRP A 110 -0.49 -0.25 -0.79
C TRP A 110 -1.19 0.90 -0.03
N ARG A 111 -1.38 2.06 -0.67
CA ARG A 111 -2.11 3.16 -0.05
C ARG A 111 -3.61 2.81 0.01
N PRO A 112 -4.28 3.04 1.15
CA PRO A 112 -5.73 2.86 1.23
C PRO A 112 -6.43 3.75 0.21
N ALA A 113 -7.50 3.25 -0.40
CA ALA A 113 -8.33 4.06 -1.27
C ALA A 113 -8.89 5.27 -0.47
N ALA A 114 -8.91 6.44 -1.09
CA ALA A 114 -9.48 7.66 -0.52
C ALA A 114 -11.02 7.64 -0.62
N THR A 115 -11.65 6.57 -0.15
CA THR A 115 -13.11 6.48 -0.08
C THR A 115 -13.61 6.93 1.29
N ARG A 116 -14.71 7.70 1.31
CA ARG A 116 -15.42 8.03 2.54
C ARG A 116 -16.03 6.74 3.09
N GLY A 117 -15.49 6.21 4.19
CA GLY A 117 -15.97 4.99 4.84
C GLY A 117 -14.86 4.11 5.39
N PHE A 118 -15.19 2.85 5.73
CA PHE A 118 -14.23 1.86 6.22
C PHE A 118 -13.34 1.39 5.06
N ALA A 119 -12.19 2.02 4.86
CA ALA A 119 -11.24 1.61 3.84
C ALA A 119 -10.52 0.32 4.27
N HIS A 120 -10.79 -0.80 3.61
CA HIS A 120 -10.05 -2.03 3.80
C HIS A 120 -8.58 -1.83 3.43
N LEU A 121 -7.68 -2.28 4.32
CA LEU A 121 -6.25 -2.19 4.06
C LEU A 121 -5.85 -3.21 2.99
N PRO A 122 -4.93 -2.86 2.07
CA PRO A 122 -4.46 -3.81 1.08
C PRO A 122 -3.81 -5.04 1.73
N ASP A 123 -3.96 -6.19 1.06
CA ASP A 123 -3.26 -7.41 1.44
C ASP A 123 -1.74 -7.21 1.38
N LEU A 124 -0.99 -7.86 2.28
CA LEU A 124 0.48 -7.82 2.26
C LEU A 124 1.05 -8.29 0.92
N ALA A 125 0.38 -9.22 0.23
CA ALA A 125 0.77 -9.69 -1.10
C ALA A 125 0.93 -8.55 -2.12
N VAL A 126 0.18 -7.45 -1.99
CA VAL A 126 0.30 -6.28 -2.88
C VAL A 126 1.71 -5.68 -2.82
N ALA A 127 2.25 -5.51 -1.60
CA ALA A 127 3.60 -4.97 -1.42
C ALA A 127 4.68 -5.91 -1.95
N PHE A 128 4.45 -7.23 -1.88
CA PHE A 128 5.37 -8.22 -2.45
C PHE A 128 5.37 -8.19 -3.97
N VAL A 129 4.21 -7.98 -4.62
CA VAL A 129 4.17 -7.79 -6.07
C VAL A 129 4.95 -6.54 -6.48
N ASP A 130 4.71 -5.41 -5.79
CA ASP A 130 5.46 -4.18 -6.04
C ASP A 130 6.97 -4.38 -5.85
N ARG A 131 7.38 -5.08 -4.77
CA ARG A 131 8.79 -5.36 -4.50
C ARG A 131 9.41 -6.30 -5.53
N ALA A 132 8.70 -7.33 -5.97
CA ALA A 132 9.20 -8.25 -6.99
C ALA A 132 9.45 -7.52 -8.32
N LEU A 133 8.58 -6.59 -8.70
CA LEU A 133 8.78 -5.73 -9.88
C LEU A 133 9.98 -4.78 -9.73
N GLU A 134 10.27 -4.28 -8.53
CA GLU A 134 11.48 -3.49 -8.27
C GLU A 134 12.76 -4.32 -8.37
N LEU A 135 12.70 -5.60 -7.98
CA LEU A 135 13.84 -6.52 -8.00
C LEU A 135 14.12 -7.07 -9.41
N ALA A 136 13.13 -7.12 -10.29
CA ALA A 136 13.28 -7.63 -11.64
C ALA A 136 14.10 -6.68 -12.54
N ALA A 137 15.02 -7.26 -13.31
CA ALA A 137 15.73 -6.58 -14.37
C ALA A 137 14.77 -6.05 -15.45
N PRO A 138 15.15 -5.03 -16.24
CA PRO A 138 14.42 -4.70 -17.47
C PRO A 138 14.28 -5.96 -18.36
N GLY A 139 13.05 -6.30 -18.72
CA GLY A 139 12.71 -7.54 -19.44
C GLY A 139 12.58 -8.79 -18.55
N GLY A 140 13.04 -8.73 -17.29
CA GLY A 140 12.95 -9.81 -16.32
C GLY A 140 11.50 -10.14 -15.93
N VAL A 141 11.28 -11.38 -15.50
CA VAL A 141 9.95 -11.95 -15.26
C VAL A 141 9.67 -12.14 -13.78
N VAL A 142 8.53 -11.65 -13.32
CA VAL A 142 7.97 -11.91 -12.01
C VAL A 142 6.88 -12.96 -12.14
N ALA A 143 6.99 -14.06 -11.38
CA ALA A 143 6.00 -15.13 -11.33
C ALA A 143 5.61 -15.43 -9.87
N LEU A 144 4.42 -14.98 -9.46
CA LEU A 144 3.97 -15.06 -8.08
C LEU A 144 2.66 -15.84 -7.96
N LEU A 145 2.55 -16.63 -6.88
CA LEU A 145 1.28 -17.20 -6.44
C LEU A 145 0.60 -16.24 -5.46
N VAL A 146 -0.45 -15.56 -5.90
CA VAL A 146 -1.11 -14.47 -5.15
C VAL A 146 -2.57 -14.80 -4.85
N PRO A 147 -3.24 -14.07 -3.93
CA PRO A 147 -4.67 -14.25 -3.72
C PRO A 147 -5.47 -13.85 -4.97
N ALA A 148 -6.38 -14.71 -5.44
CA ALA A 148 -7.24 -14.42 -6.59
C ALA A 148 -8.09 -13.15 -6.41
N LYS A 149 -8.40 -12.79 -5.16
CA LYS A 149 -9.09 -11.54 -4.83
C LYS A 149 -8.37 -10.28 -5.33
N LEU A 150 -7.06 -10.33 -5.65
CA LEU A 150 -6.36 -9.18 -6.26
C LEU A 150 -6.95 -8.80 -7.63
N ALA A 151 -7.53 -9.76 -8.36
CA ALA A 151 -8.19 -9.51 -9.63
C ALA A 151 -9.45 -8.63 -9.49
N SER A 152 -10.14 -8.65 -8.34
CA SER A 152 -11.45 -8.00 -8.18
C SER A 152 -11.58 -7.02 -7.02
N SER A 153 -10.72 -7.10 -6.01
CA SER A 153 -10.84 -6.25 -4.81
C SER A 153 -10.59 -4.78 -5.13
N GLY A 154 -11.37 -3.88 -4.54
CA GLY A 154 -11.21 -2.43 -4.70
C GLY A 154 -9.82 -1.93 -4.26
N TYR A 155 -9.30 -2.41 -3.13
CA TYR A 155 -7.97 -2.03 -2.65
C TYR A 155 -6.82 -2.40 -3.62
N ALA A 156 -7.06 -3.35 -4.53
CA ALA A 156 -6.06 -3.83 -5.49
C ALA A 156 -6.14 -3.10 -6.84
N GLU A 157 -7.07 -2.16 -7.02
CA GLU A 157 -7.18 -1.37 -8.25
C GLU A 157 -5.86 -0.65 -8.62
N PRO A 158 -5.16 0.04 -7.69
CA PRO A 158 -3.88 0.67 -8.04
C PRO A 158 -2.83 -0.32 -8.53
N LEU A 159 -2.78 -1.52 -7.92
CA LEU A 159 -1.88 -2.59 -8.34
C LEU A 159 -2.25 -3.11 -9.73
N ARG A 160 -3.53 -3.37 -10.00
CA ARG A 160 -4.01 -3.82 -11.31
C ARG A 160 -3.69 -2.81 -12.39
N ARG A 161 -3.89 -1.52 -12.13
CA ARG A 161 -3.52 -0.44 -13.05
C ARG A 161 -2.02 -0.45 -13.33
N ARG A 162 -1.19 -0.50 -12.29
CA ARG A 162 0.27 -0.58 -12.43
C ARG A 162 0.68 -1.77 -13.31
N LEU A 163 0.19 -2.96 -13.00
CA LEU A 163 0.47 -4.18 -13.78
C LEU A 163 0.01 -4.07 -15.23
N ALA A 164 -1.23 -3.63 -15.48
CA ALA A 164 -1.79 -3.61 -16.83
C ALA A 164 -1.18 -2.53 -17.74
N HIS A 165 -0.63 -1.45 -17.17
CA HIS A 165 -0.10 -0.32 -17.93
C HIS A 165 1.44 -0.23 -17.93
N GLU A 166 2.13 -0.74 -16.91
CA GLU A 166 3.59 -0.60 -16.74
C GLU A 166 4.34 -1.93 -16.88
N THR A 167 3.64 -3.03 -17.16
CA THR A 167 4.25 -4.35 -17.34
C THR A 167 3.68 -5.05 -18.56
N ARG A 168 4.39 -6.05 -19.10
CA ARG A 168 3.84 -6.98 -20.08
C ARG A 168 3.30 -8.19 -19.36
N LEU A 169 1.97 -8.33 -19.34
CA LEU A 169 1.31 -9.44 -18.66
C LEU A 169 1.39 -10.70 -19.53
N GLU A 170 1.91 -11.78 -18.96
CA GLU A 170 1.99 -13.07 -19.65
C GLU A 170 0.87 -14.00 -19.17
N ARG A 171 0.55 -13.96 -17.86
CA ARG A 171 -0.49 -14.81 -17.26
C ARG A 171 -1.14 -14.17 -16.04
N VAL A 172 -2.46 -14.27 -15.97
CA VAL A 172 -3.27 -13.95 -14.81
C VAL A 172 -4.34 -15.03 -14.69
N ALA A 173 -4.00 -16.11 -13.99
CA ALA A 173 -4.80 -17.34 -14.01
C ALA A 173 -5.23 -17.74 -12.60
N PRO A 174 -6.52 -17.61 -12.23
CA PRO A 174 -7.06 -18.18 -11.00
C PRO A 174 -6.92 -19.71 -11.02
N LEU A 175 -6.65 -20.29 -9.85
CA LEU A 175 -6.50 -21.73 -9.69
C LEU A 175 -7.79 -22.34 -9.14
N ASP A 176 -8.66 -22.79 -10.04
CA ASP A 176 -9.89 -23.49 -9.67
C ASP A 176 -9.58 -24.84 -9.03
N GLY A 177 -10.41 -25.29 -8.07
CA GLY A 177 -10.33 -26.63 -7.48
C GLY A 177 -9.15 -26.88 -6.53
N THR A 178 -8.28 -25.89 -6.28
CA THR A 178 -7.09 -26.06 -5.42
C THR A 178 -7.33 -25.89 -3.93
N ALA A 179 -8.56 -25.54 -3.52
CA ALA A 179 -8.92 -25.38 -2.11
C ALA A 179 -8.62 -26.65 -1.27
N ALA A 180 -8.72 -27.83 -1.88
CA ALA A 180 -8.38 -29.10 -1.23
C ALA A 180 -6.87 -29.28 -0.98
N THR A 181 -6.01 -28.71 -1.84
CA THR A 181 -4.54 -28.88 -1.76
C THR A 181 -3.90 -27.99 -0.69
N PHE A 182 -4.50 -26.85 -0.37
CA PHE A 182 -3.91 -25.86 0.55
C PHE A 182 -4.42 -25.95 2.00
N GLY A 183 -5.27 -26.93 2.33
CA GLY A 183 -5.76 -27.15 3.71
C GLY A 183 -6.54 -25.98 4.32
N ALA A 184 -6.87 -24.98 3.50
CA ALA A 184 -7.61 -23.78 3.85
C ALA A 184 -8.42 -23.36 2.62
N ALA A 185 -9.59 -22.75 2.84
CA ALA A 185 -10.42 -22.22 1.76
C ALA A 185 -9.73 -21.00 1.11
N VAL A 186 -8.76 -21.28 0.25
CA VAL A 186 -8.00 -20.25 -0.45
C VAL A 186 -8.08 -20.42 -1.94
N TYR A 187 -8.15 -19.28 -2.61
CA TYR A 187 -8.28 -19.15 -4.04
C TYR A 187 -6.97 -18.52 -4.56
N PRO A 188 -5.99 -19.33 -4.99
CA PRO A 188 -4.76 -18.82 -5.56
C PRO A 188 -4.98 -18.26 -6.96
N MET A 189 -4.07 -17.41 -7.40
CA MET A 189 -3.96 -16.96 -8.77
C MET A 189 -2.48 -16.89 -9.14
N ALA A 190 -2.10 -17.50 -10.26
CA ALA A 190 -0.79 -17.33 -10.86
C ALA A 190 -0.74 -15.97 -11.57
N LEU A 191 0.16 -15.11 -11.12
CA LEU A 191 0.46 -13.82 -11.73
C LEU A 191 1.86 -13.88 -12.36
N VAL A 192 1.94 -13.74 -13.67
CA VAL A 192 3.20 -13.70 -14.42
C VAL A 192 3.25 -12.43 -15.26
N ALA A 193 4.26 -11.59 -15.00
CA ALA A 193 4.47 -10.32 -15.68
C ALA A 193 5.96 -10.12 -15.97
N ALA A 194 6.28 -9.62 -17.17
CA ALA A 194 7.62 -9.14 -17.48
C ALA A 194 7.71 -7.63 -17.19
N ARG A 195 8.82 -7.19 -16.62
CA ARG A 195 9.15 -5.76 -16.43
C ARG A 195 9.55 -5.15 -17.76
N ALA A 196 8.55 -4.89 -18.59
CA ALA A 196 8.67 -4.31 -19.92
C ALA A 196 7.38 -3.56 -20.25
N ASP A 197 7.45 -2.66 -21.23
CA ASP A 197 6.28 -1.85 -21.61
C ASP A 197 5.07 -2.72 -21.96
N ALA A 198 3.90 -2.27 -21.49
CA ALA A 198 2.63 -2.91 -21.77
C ALA A 198 2.37 -2.95 -23.28
N ARG A 199 1.88 -4.10 -23.75
CA ARG A 199 1.48 -4.29 -25.14
C ARG A 199 -0.01 -4.60 -25.18
N PRO A 200 -0.89 -3.63 -25.51
CA PRO A 200 -2.34 -3.77 -25.41
C PRO A 200 -2.91 -5.01 -26.12
N ASP A 201 -2.30 -5.40 -27.24
CA ASP A 201 -2.77 -6.52 -28.07
C ASP A 201 -2.11 -7.85 -27.74
N CYS A 202 -1.16 -7.86 -26.79
CA CYS A 202 -0.47 -9.08 -26.39
C CYS A 202 -1.44 -10.02 -25.65
N PRO A 203 -1.46 -11.33 -25.99
CA PRO A 203 -2.35 -12.27 -25.35
C PRO A 203 -1.86 -12.64 -23.94
N VAL A 204 -2.72 -12.38 -22.96
CA VAL A 204 -2.58 -12.78 -21.56
C VAL A 204 -3.34 -14.09 -21.35
N ALA A 205 -2.67 -15.11 -20.80
CA ALA A 205 -3.34 -16.37 -20.45
C ALA A 205 -4.17 -16.22 -19.16
N ALA A 206 -5.44 -16.61 -19.20
CA ALA A 206 -6.38 -16.59 -18.06
C ALA A 206 -6.52 -17.93 -17.33
N GLN A 207 -5.86 -18.97 -17.81
CA GLN A 207 -5.89 -20.31 -17.20
C GLN A 207 -4.46 -20.83 -17.06
N LEU A 208 -4.25 -21.81 -16.18
CA LEU A 208 -3.00 -22.56 -16.10
C LEU A 208 -2.89 -23.59 -17.22
N GLY A 209 -1.68 -24.05 -17.49
CA GLY A 209 -1.38 -25.02 -18.54
C GLY A 209 -0.68 -24.43 -19.77
N PRO A 210 -0.47 -25.27 -20.81
CA PRO A 210 0.25 -24.89 -22.02
C PRO A 210 -0.33 -23.62 -22.64
N ARG A 211 0.55 -22.72 -23.08
CA ARG A 211 0.11 -21.44 -23.67
C ARG A 211 -0.83 -21.67 -24.85
N SER A 212 -0.59 -22.70 -25.67
CA SER A 212 -1.41 -23.12 -26.81
C SER A 212 -2.86 -23.42 -26.46
N ALA A 213 -3.12 -24.02 -25.30
CA ALA A 213 -4.46 -24.46 -24.88
C ALA A 213 -5.13 -23.50 -23.89
N ALA A 214 -4.34 -22.64 -23.21
CA ALA A 214 -4.88 -21.70 -22.24
C ALA A 214 -5.75 -20.64 -22.92
N LEU A 215 -6.93 -20.42 -22.37
CA LEU A 215 -7.82 -19.33 -22.74
C LEU A 215 -7.10 -17.97 -22.64
N ARG A 216 -7.19 -17.14 -23.69
CA ARG A 216 -6.44 -15.88 -23.78
C ARG A 216 -7.34 -14.67 -23.98
N LEU A 217 -6.88 -13.53 -23.48
CA LEU A 217 -7.49 -12.23 -23.67
C LEU A 217 -6.39 -11.21 -24.01
N PRO A 218 -6.70 -10.17 -24.81
CA PRO A 218 -5.73 -9.11 -25.05
C PRO A 218 -5.51 -8.30 -23.77
N GLN A 219 -4.28 -7.87 -23.51
CA GLN A 219 -3.94 -7.10 -22.31
C GLN A 219 -4.80 -5.84 -22.13
N ARG A 220 -5.27 -5.21 -23.22
CA ARG A 220 -6.20 -4.07 -23.18
C ARG A 220 -7.50 -4.35 -22.42
N ALA A 221 -7.95 -5.60 -22.35
CA ALA A 221 -9.12 -5.97 -21.54
C ALA A 221 -8.86 -5.84 -20.03
N LEU A 222 -7.59 -5.90 -19.61
CA LEU A 222 -7.13 -5.74 -18.23
C LEU A 222 -6.77 -4.30 -17.87
N GLN A 223 -6.79 -3.39 -18.84
CA GLN A 223 -6.51 -1.96 -18.64
C GLN A 223 -7.76 -1.15 -18.24
N SER A 224 -8.87 -1.83 -17.93
CA SER A 224 -10.05 -1.17 -17.38
C SER A 224 -9.84 -0.82 -15.91
N GLY A 225 -10.44 0.27 -15.43
CA GLY A 225 -10.38 0.67 -14.02
C GLY A 225 -11.13 -0.27 -13.06
N GLY A 226 -11.83 -1.28 -13.58
CA GLY A 226 -12.64 -2.20 -12.79
C GLY A 226 -11.91 -3.47 -12.33
N PRO A 227 -12.67 -4.47 -11.86
CA PRO A 227 -12.20 -5.84 -11.72
C PRO A 227 -11.66 -6.39 -13.05
N TRP A 228 -10.59 -7.17 -12.98
CA TRP A 228 -10.15 -7.99 -14.11
C TRP A 228 -11.13 -9.12 -14.35
N VAL A 229 -11.72 -9.13 -15.54
CA VAL A 229 -12.63 -10.19 -15.98
C VAL A 229 -11.82 -11.21 -16.78
N LEU A 230 -11.42 -12.28 -16.11
CA LEU A 230 -10.50 -13.31 -16.64
C LEU A 230 -11.24 -14.38 -17.48
N ARG A 231 -12.24 -13.93 -18.23
CA ARG A 231 -13.10 -14.73 -19.09
C ARG A 231 -13.28 -14.00 -20.43
N PRO A 232 -12.79 -14.55 -21.57
CA PRO A 232 -12.88 -13.86 -22.85
C PRO A 232 -14.30 -13.76 -23.39
N ASP A 233 -15.20 -14.66 -23.01
CA ASP A 233 -16.63 -14.59 -23.37
C ASP A 233 -17.36 -13.48 -22.63
N ALA A 234 -16.83 -13.00 -21.51
CA ALA A 234 -17.49 -12.02 -20.67
C ALA A 234 -17.71 -10.67 -21.36
N ALA A 235 -16.86 -10.27 -22.30
CA ALA A 235 -17.08 -9.06 -23.09
C ALA A 235 -18.30 -9.18 -24.02
N GLY A 236 -18.54 -10.38 -24.56
CA GLY A 236 -19.74 -10.69 -25.34
C GLY A 236 -20.99 -10.69 -24.48
N VAL A 237 -20.93 -11.34 -23.31
CA VAL A 237 -22.01 -11.35 -22.32
C VAL A 237 -22.35 -9.95 -21.86
N ALA A 238 -21.36 -9.13 -21.49
CA ALA A 238 -21.58 -7.75 -21.06
C ALA A 238 -22.20 -6.88 -22.16
N ARG A 239 -21.79 -7.06 -23.42
CA ARG A 239 -22.37 -6.34 -24.57
C ARG A 239 -23.84 -6.74 -24.78
N ARG A 240 -24.13 -8.04 -24.70
CA ARG A 240 -25.49 -8.57 -24.81
C ARG A 240 -26.38 -8.04 -23.69
N LEU A 241 -25.91 -8.10 -22.45
CA LEU A 241 -26.64 -7.56 -21.29
C LEU A 241 -26.92 -6.06 -21.45
N ARG A 242 -25.97 -5.26 -21.95
CA ARG A 242 -26.21 -3.82 -22.20
C ARG A 242 -27.17 -3.53 -23.36
N ALA A 243 -27.28 -4.45 -24.32
CA ALA A 243 -28.20 -4.32 -25.44
C ALA A 243 -29.62 -4.75 -25.05
N GLU A 244 -29.75 -5.76 -24.18
CA GLU A 244 -31.03 -6.35 -23.77
C GLU A 244 -31.61 -5.71 -22.50
N LEU A 245 -30.78 -5.10 -21.64
CA LEU A 245 -31.21 -4.52 -20.37
C LEU A 245 -30.89 -3.01 -20.32
N PRO A 246 -31.87 -2.16 -19.94
CA PRO A 246 -31.64 -0.74 -19.77
C PRO A 246 -30.63 -0.48 -18.64
N ALA A 247 -29.74 0.49 -18.83
CA ALA A 247 -28.85 0.95 -17.78
C ALA A 247 -29.69 1.58 -16.66
N LEU A 248 -29.59 1.05 -15.44
CA LEU A 248 -30.15 1.69 -14.25
C LEU A 248 -29.28 2.93 -13.97
N GLY A 249 -29.82 4.09 -14.35
CA GLY A 249 -29.26 5.41 -14.04
C GLY A 249 -29.47 5.81 -12.59
#